data_AF-A0A2V7KNJ9-F1
#
_entry.id   AF-A0A2V7KNJ9-F1
#
_cell.length_a   1.000
_cell.length_b   1.000
_cell.length_c   1.000
_cell.angle_alpha   90.00
_cell.angle_beta   90.00
_cell.angle_gamma   90.00
#
_symmetry.space_group_name_H-M   'P 1'
#
loop_
_entity.id
_entity.type
_entity.pdbx_description
1 polymer ?
#
loop_
_entity_poly.entity_id
_entity_poly.type
_entity_poly.pdbx_seq_one_letter_code
_entity_poly.pdbx_strand_id
1 'polypeptide(L)'
;PPSAIEGRQVQGGRIVATGPGTPMAEPASMDDEPWKTHAGGAEVKYLPMQAEVGDYALFFRKAAVEITFEGKTYLVVPQAAILVLVRGTHG
;
A
#
# COMPACT_ATOMS: atom_id res chain seq x y z
N PRO A 1 -22.15 -12.67 21.90
CA PRO A 1 -22.79 -11.92 20.80
C PRO A 1 -22.00 -12.06 19.48
N PRO A 2 -22.68 -12.13 18.32
CA PRO A 2 -22.05 -12.28 16.99
C PRO A 2 -21.06 -11.16 16.64
N SER A 3 -21.25 -9.96 17.21
CA SER A 3 -20.34 -8.81 17.08
C SER A 3 -18.95 -9.03 17.71
N ALA A 4 -18.80 -9.99 18.63
CA ALA A 4 -17.51 -10.32 19.23
C ALA A 4 -16.60 -11.18 18.31
N ILE A 5 -17.18 -11.82 17.29
CA ILE A 5 -16.44 -12.59 16.29
C ILE A 5 -15.91 -11.66 15.20
N GLU A 6 -16.72 -10.69 14.75
CA GLU A 6 -16.27 -9.62 13.83
C GLU A 6 -15.14 -8.77 14.43
N GLY A 7 -15.22 -8.45 15.73
CA GLY A 7 -14.18 -7.68 16.43
C GLY A 7 -12.80 -8.36 16.49
N ARG A 8 -12.70 -9.67 16.25
CA ARG A 8 -11.41 -10.40 16.18
C ARG A 8 -10.84 -10.50 14.76
N GLN A 9 -11.59 -10.14 13.73
CA GLN A 9 -11.16 -10.21 12.33
C GLN A 9 -10.37 -8.98 11.90
N VAL A 10 -10.50 -7.88 12.63
CA VAL A 10 -9.82 -6.61 12.37
C VAL A 10 -8.69 -6.43 13.39
N GLN A 11 -7.56 -5.92 12.92
CA GLN A 11 -6.42 -5.56 13.75
C GLN A 11 -5.94 -4.14 13.38
N GLY A 12 -5.37 -3.45 14.37
CA GLY A 12 -4.76 -2.15 14.19
C GLY A 12 -3.24 -2.19 14.30
N GLY A 13 -2.55 -1.27 13.61
CA GLY A 13 -1.09 -1.15 13.67
C GLY A 13 -0.59 0.15 13.05
N ARG A 14 0.66 0.53 13.36
CA ARG A 14 1.30 1.71 12.78
C ARG A 14 2.11 1.33 11.55
N ILE A 15 1.99 2.14 10.49
CA ILE A 15 2.73 1.93 9.25
C ILE A 15 4.17 2.40 9.43
N VAL A 16 5.10 1.48 9.19
CA VAL A 16 6.55 1.73 9.29
C VAL A 16 7.25 1.71 7.92
N ALA A 17 6.60 1.13 6.90
CA ALA A 17 7.09 1.06 5.53
C ALA A 17 5.92 0.87 4.55
N THR A 18 6.11 1.31 3.31
CA THR A 18 5.12 1.22 2.23
C THR A 18 5.80 0.73 0.96
N GLY A 19 5.06 0.00 0.11
CA GLY A 19 5.55 -0.41 -1.21
C GLY A 19 5.66 0.77 -2.19
N PRO A 20 6.15 0.53 -3.42
CA PRO A 20 6.29 1.56 -4.45
C PRO A 20 4.95 2.07 -5.00
N GLY A 21 3.83 1.40 -4.69
CA GLY A 21 2.54 1.72 -5.24
C GLY A 21 2.10 0.75 -6.33
N THR A 22 1.07 1.14 -7.08
CA THR A 22 0.55 0.34 -8.21
C THR A 22 1.25 0.78 -9.50
N PRO A 23 1.87 -0.13 -10.27
CA PRO A 23 2.44 0.24 -11.56
C PRO A 23 1.34 0.74 -12.49
N MET A 24 1.52 1.94 -13.04
CA MET A 24 0.68 2.46 -14.10
C MET A 24 1.21 1.93 -15.44
N ALA A 25 0.31 1.35 -16.23
CA ALA A 25 0.59 1.15 -17.64
C ALA A 25 0.69 2.54 -18.29
N GLU A 26 1.76 2.79 -19.03
CA GLU A 26 1.79 3.98 -19.87
C GLU A 26 0.62 3.89 -20.86
N PRO A 27 -0.20 4.96 -21.01
CA PRO A 27 -1.15 4.98 -22.10
C PRO A 27 -0.35 4.76 -23.39
N ALA A 28 -0.80 3.81 -24.22
CA ALA A 28 -0.23 3.65 -25.55
C ALA A 28 -0.38 4.99 -26.25
N SER A 29 0.73 5.71 -26.41
CA SER A 29 0.77 7.02 -27.05
C SER A 29 0.19 6.85 -28.46
N MET A 30 -1.04 7.31 -28.68
CA MET A 30 -1.62 7.43 -30.02
C MET A 30 -1.11 8.69 -30.76
N ASP A 31 -0.33 9.52 -30.08
CA ASP A 31 0.19 10.77 -30.60
C ASP A 31 1.62 10.96 -30.08
N ASP A 32 2.62 10.52 -30.83
CA ASP A 32 3.81 11.33 -31.14
C ASP A 32 4.82 10.54 -31.99
N GLU A 33 5.43 11.26 -32.91
CA GLU A 33 6.12 10.79 -34.10
C GLU A 33 7.25 9.74 -33.87
N PRO A 34 7.47 8.80 -34.82
CA PRO A 34 8.31 7.60 -34.68
C PRO A 34 9.83 7.85 -34.48
N TRP A 35 10.29 9.10 -34.50
CA TRP A 35 11.70 9.47 -34.36
C TRP A 35 12.04 10.05 -32.97
N LYS A 36 11.04 10.32 -32.11
CA LYS A 36 11.26 10.50 -30.67
C LYS A 36 11.22 9.14 -29.97
N THR A 37 12.10 8.23 -30.38
CA THR A 37 12.45 7.11 -29.53
C THR A 37 13.01 7.70 -28.24
N HIS A 38 12.24 7.62 -27.16
CA HIS A 38 12.66 7.97 -25.82
C HIS A 38 14.05 7.35 -25.56
N ALA A 39 15.08 8.18 -25.61
CA ALA A 39 16.44 7.83 -25.24
C ALA A 39 16.47 7.71 -23.71
N GLY A 40 16.03 6.55 -23.21
CA GLY A 40 15.83 6.24 -21.80
C GLY A 40 14.67 5.28 -21.72
N GLY A 41 14.95 4.00 -21.43
CA GLY A 41 13.96 2.93 -21.42
C GLY A 41 12.72 3.30 -20.60
N ALA A 42 11.54 2.86 -21.05
CA ALA A 42 10.24 3.16 -20.46
C ALA A 42 10.30 3.16 -18.92
N GLU A 43 10.35 4.33 -18.32
CA GLU A 43 10.31 4.48 -16.87
C GLU A 43 8.92 4.03 -16.41
N VAL A 44 8.86 2.90 -15.71
CA VAL A 44 7.60 2.42 -15.12
C VAL A 44 7.12 3.48 -14.12
N LYS A 45 6.05 4.17 -14.45
CA LYS A 45 5.40 5.12 -13.55
C LYS A 45 4.60 4.35 -12.52
N TYR A 46 4.72 4.71 -11.24
CA TYR A 46 3.93 4.12 -10.16
C TYR A 46 2.95 5.14 -9.62
N LEU A 47 1.69 4.72 -9.42
CA LEU A 47 0.75 5.45 -8.58
C LEU A 47 1.11 5.17 -7.12
N PRO A 48 1.44 6.18 -6.31
CA PRO A 48 1.92 5.97 -4.95
C PRO A 48 0.91 5.24 -4.07
N MET A 49 1.40 4.62 -2.99
CA MET A 49 0.56 3.97 -1.99
C MET A 49 -0.39 4.99 -1.36
N GLN A 50 -1.63 4.58 -1.09
CA GLN A 50 -2.54 5.42 -0.31
C GLN A 50 -2.01 5.61 1.11
N ALA A 51 -1.40 4.58 1.69
CA ALA A 51 -0.79 4.57 3.01
C ALA A 51 0.55 5.31 3.03
N GLU A 52 0.84 5.97 4.15
CA GLU A 52 2.09 6.69 4.41
C GLU A 52 2.74 6.21 5.71
N VAL A 53 4.06 6.34 5.80
CA VAL A 53 4.79 6.03 7.04
C VAL A 53 4.31 6.95 8.16
N GLY A 54 3.97 6.36 9.31
CA GLY A 54 3.46 7.08 10.48
C GLY A 54 1.95 6.97 10.66
N ASP A 55 1.20 6.61 9.61
CA ASP A 55 -0.23 6.33 9.66
C ASP A 55 -0.57 5.25 10.68
N TYR A 56 -1.78 5.31 11.24
CA TYR A 56 -2.38 4.19 11.94
C TYR A 56 -3.43 3.51 11.04
N ALA A 57 -3.24 2.22 10.77
CA ALA A 57 -4.11 1.45 9.89
C ALA A 57 -5.00 0.48 10.69
N LEU A 58 -6.26 0.38 10.30
CA LEU A 58 -7.14 -0.73 10.65
C LEU A 58 -7.27 -1.64 9.43
N PHE A 59 -7.07 -2.95 9.60
CA PHE A 59 -7.04 -3.90 8.48
C PHE A 59 -7.55 -5.28 8.88
N PHE A 60 -7.91 -6.11 7.89
CA PHE A 60 -8.29 -7.50 8.15
C PHE A 60 -7.10 -8.37 8.50
N ARG A 61 -7.08 -8.93 9.71
CA ARG A 61 -6.00 -9.81 10.20
C ARG A 61 -5.78 -11.03 9.31
N LYS A 62 -6.86 -11.61 8.76
CA LYS A 62 -6.80 -12.81 7.90
C LYS A 62 -6.00 -12.63 6.61
N ALA A 63 -5.81 -11.38 6.17
CA ALA A 63 -5.08 -11.06 4.95
C ALA A 63 -3.64 -10.59 5.23
N ALA A 64 -3.27 -10.44 6.50
CA ALA A 64 -1.94 -10.03 6.91
C ALA A 64 -1.00 -11.24 6.96
N VAL A 65 0.21 -11.06 6.45
CA VAL A 65 1.30 -12.04 6.57
C VAL A 65 2.25 -11.57 7.66
N GLU A 66 2.46 -12.41 8.66
CA GLU A 66 3.41 -12.13 9.74
C GLU A 66 4.83 -12.49 9.31
N ILE A 67 5.75 -11.55 9.53
CA ILE A 67 7.18 -11.74 9.27
C ILE A 67 7.99 -11.34 10.51
N THR A 68 9.12 -11.98 10.72
CA THR A 68 10.08 -11.58 11.76
C THR A 68 11.37 -11.12 11.10
N PHE A 69 11.80 -9.89 11.42
CA PHE A 69 13.02 -9.30 10.90
C PHE A 69 13.76 -8.61 12.06
N GLU A 70 15.06 -8.88 12.19
CA GLU A 70 15.90 -8.33 13.28
C GLU A 70 15.29 -8.52 14.69
N GLY A 71 14.67 -9.68 14.93
CA GLY A 71 14.03 -10.00 16.21
C GLY A 71 12.73 -9.24 16.50
N LYS A 72 12.18 -8.51 15.52
CA LYS A 72 10.89 -7.81 15.61
C LYS A 72 9.88 -8.41 14.65
N THR A 73 8.65 -8.54 15.11
CA THR A 73 7.52 -9.03 14.31
C THR A 73 6.85 -7.87 13.59
N TYR A 74 6.62 -8.03 12.29
CA TYR A 74 5.89 -7.09 11.43
C TYR A 74 4.75 -7.81 10.71
N LEU A 75 3.77 -7.03 10.25
CA LEU A 75 2.66 -7.52 9.44
C LEU A 75 2.74 -6.87 8.06
N VAL A 76 2.85 -7.69 7.02
CA VAL A 76 2.70 -7.25 5.63
C VAL A 76 1.22 -7.33 5.29
N VAL A 77 0.63 -6.17 4.98
CA VAL A 77 -0.80 -6.03 4.74
C VAL A 77 -1.03 -5.52 3.31
N PRO A 78 -1.80 -6.24 2.47
CA PRO A 78 -2.18 -5.75 1.14
C PRO A 78 -3.04 -4.49 1.25
N GLN A 79 -2.89 -3.53 0.32
CA GLN A 79 -3.69 -2.29 0.33
C GLN A 79 -5.20 -2.57 0.35
N ALA A 80 -5.67 -3.59 -0.37
CA ALA A 80 -7.09 -3.99 -0.42
C ALA A 80 -7.63 -4.53 0.92
N ALA A 81 -6.76 -4.91 1.86
CA ALA A 81 -7.15 -5.38 3.19
C ALA A 81 -7.18 -4.26 4.25
N ILE A 82 -6.70 -3.06 3.91
CA ILE A 82 -6.76 -1.88 4.77
C ILE A 82 -8.18 -1.30 4.69
N LEU A 83 -8.80 -1.15 5.86
CA LEU A 83 -10.16 -0.62 6.02
C LEU A 83 -10.14 0.89 6.20
N VAL A 84 -9.22 1.38 7.04
CA VAL A 84 -9.13 2.80 7.42
C VAL A 84 -7.66 3.15 7.65
N LEU A 85 -7.26 4.34 7.18
CA LEU A 85 -6.00 4.99 7.49
C LEU A 85 -6.30 6.25 8.30
N VAL A 86 -5.76 6.31 9.52
CA VAL A 86 -5.87 7.48 10.40
C VAL A 86 -4.57 8.24 10.34
N ARG A 87 -4.66 9.45 9.79
CA ARG A 87 -3.60 10.46 9.77
C ARG A 87 -3.90 11.50 10.83
N GLY A 88 -2.92 11.79 11.67
CA GLY A 88 -3.02 12.93 12.58
C GLY A 88 -3.24 14.20 11.76
N THR A 89 -4.37 14.86 11.95
CA THR A 89 -4.45 16.30 11.73
C THR A 89 -4.26 16.95 13.11
N HIS A 90 -3.53 18.07 13.13
CA HIS A 90 -3.21 18.96 14.25
C HIS A 90 -1.80 18.80 14.85
N GLY A 91 -0.94 19.71 14.38
CA GLY A 91 0.33 20.18 14.92
C GLY A 91 0.70 21.43 14.13
#